data_AF-A0A4V3CQ36-F1
#
_entry.id   AF-A0A4V3CQ36-F1
#
_cell.length_a   1.000
_cell.length_b   1.000
_cell.length_c   1.000
_cell.angle_alpha   90.00
_cell.angle_beta   90.00
_cell.angle_gamma   90.00
#
_symmetry.space_group_name_H-M   'P 1'
#
loop_
_entity.id
_entity.type
_entity.pdbx_description
1 polymer ?
#
loop_
_entity_poly.entity_id
_entity_poly.type
_entity_poly.pdbx_seq_one_letter_code
_entity_poly.pdbx_strand_id
1 'polypeptide(L)'
;MDHDFQLDFVTVFGFNWNKGAAFFGVHRRTVFRWYEGNPPLVVKRFMSVVARGYLPEYAPFDTWKIDGQLIYTPQGKITATDVELARAYKWQARELQRRFDNRSTNQRELLQSIERILHESENLKSRVKNVV
;
A
#
# COMPACT_ATOMS: atom_id res chain seq x y z
N MET A 1 1.06 25.33 1.54
CA MET A 1 -0.25 26.02 1.43
C MET A 1 -0.74 26.28 2.84
N ASP A 2 -1.23 27.47 3.13
CA ASP A 2 -1.85 27.75 4.43
C ASP A 2 -3.25 27.13 4.41
N HIS A 3 -3.39 25.91 4.92
CA HIS A 3 -4.65 25.16 4.90
C HIS A 3 -5.72 25.90 5.69
N ASP A 4 -6.89 26.12 5.10
CA ASP A 4 -7.98 26.81 5.77
C ASP A 4 -8.64 25.87 6.79
N PHE A 5 -8.48 26.21 8.07
CA PHE A 5 -9.07 25.47 9.17
C PHE A 5 -10.58 25.34 9.02
N GLN A 6 -11.26 26.35 8.45
CA GLN A 6 -12.70 26.30 8.26
C GLN A 6 -13.09 25.18 7.30
N LEU A 7 -12.43 25.10 6.14
CA LEU A 7 -12.67 24.06 5.13
C LEU A 7 -12.34 22.68 5.67
N ASP A 8 -11.20 22.53 6.35
CA ASP A 8 -10.79 21.26 6.92
C ASP A 8 -11.74 20.81 8.04
N PHE A 9 -12.20 21.74 8.89
CA PHE A 9 -13.18 21.46 9.93
C PHE A 9 -14.50 20.96 9.33
N VAL A 10 -15.00 21.64 8.30
CA VAL A 10 -16.23 21.22 7.60
C VAL A 10 -16.04 19.86 6.94
N THR A 11 -14.89 19.62 6.34
CA THR A 11 -14.56 18.33 5.69
C THR A 11 -14.59 17.16 6.67
N VAL A 12 -14.09 17.34 7.90
CA VAL A 12 -14.00 16.27 8.89
C VAL A 12 -15.29 16.12 9.71
N PHE A 13 -15.92 17.24 10.09
CA PHE A 13 -17.00 17.24 11.07
C PHE A 13 -18.37 17.63 10.51
N GLY A 14 -18.46 18.13 9.27
CA GLY A 14 -19.73 18.51 8.65
C GLY A 14 -20.54 19.50 9.48
N PHE A 15 -19.89 20.56 9.99
CA PHE A 15 -20.46 21.56 10.91
C PHE A 15 -20.89 21.02 12.30
N ASN A 16 -20.54 19.78 12.65
CA ASN A 16 -20.82 19.23 13.97
C ASN A 16 -19.82 19.73 15.02
N TRP A 17 -20.12 20.89 15.62
CA TRP A 17 -19.31 21.54 16.65
C TRP A 17 -19.11 20.68 17.90
N ASN A 18 -20.12 19.88 18.28
CA ASN A 18 -20.03 19.02 19.46
C ASN A 18 -19.04 17.87 19.22
N LYS A 19 -19.07 17.27 18.03
CA LYS A 19 -18.13 16.22 17.63
C LYS A 19 -16.70 16.77 17.54
N GLY A 20 -16.52 17.95 16.96
CA GLY A 20 -15.22 18.62 16.92
C GLY A 20 -14.69 18.95 18.33
N ALA A 21 -15.55 19.45 19.22
CA ALA A 21 -15.20 19.73 20.62
C ALA A 21 -14.72 18.48 21.37
N ALA A 22 -15.45 17.37 21.23
CA ALA A 22 -15.07 16.09 21.81
C ALA A 22 -13.74 15.58 21.24
N PHE A 23 -13.53 15.69 19.92
CA PHE A 23 -12.30 15.27 19.25
C PHE A 23 -11.05 16.01 19.76
N PHE A 24 -11.15 17.31 19.99
CA PHE A 24 -10.06 18.13 20.51
C PHE A 24 -9.94 18.14 22.05
N GLY A 25 -10.92 17.57 22.76
CA GLY A 25 -10.97 17.63 24.23
C GLY A 25 -11.19 19.05 24.78
N VAL A 26 -11.88 19.92 24.03
CA VAL A 26 -12.14 21.31 24.43
C VAL A 26 -13.63 21.62 24.43
N HIS A 27 -14.02 22.75 25.01
CA HIS A 27 -15.41 23.20 24.96
C HIS A 27 -15.80 23.62 23.53
N ARG A 28 -17.03 23.29 23.09
CA ARG A 28 -17.67 23.79 21.85
C ARG A 28 -17.39 25.26 21.54
N ARG A 29 -17.47 26.16 22.54
CA ARG A 29 -17.23 27.60 22.33
C ARG A 29 -15.81 27.90 21.85
N THR A 30 -14.83 27.12 22.30
CA THR A 30 -13.43 27.23 21.86
C THR A 30 -13.31 26.86 20.39
N VAL A 31 -13.94 25.76 19.97
CA VAL A 31 -13.95 25.35 18.55
C VAL A 31 -14.63 26.39 17.67
N PHE A 32 -15.73 26.98 18.14
CA PHE A 32 -16.42 28.04 17.40
C PHE A 32 -15.54 29.28 17.21
N ARG A 33 -14.82 29.71 18.27
CA ARG A 33 -13.83 30.79 18.19
C ARG A 33 -12.69 30.49 17.23
N TRP A 34 -12.22 29.24 17.20
CA TRP A 34 -11.20 28.79 16.25
C TRP A 34 -11.70 28.83 14.81
N TYR A 35 -12.98 28.51 14.59
CA TYR A 35 -13.59 28.56 13.28
C TYR A 35 -13.78 29.99 12.78
N GLU A 36 -14.30 30.90 13.61
CA GLU A 36 -14.53 32.30 13.22
C GLU A 36 -13.24 33.16 13.18
N GLY A 37 -12.23 32.76 13.94
CA GLY A 37 -11.02 33.54 14.17
C GLY A 37 -9.76 32.82 13.72
N ASN A 38 -8.68 33.01 14.50
CA ASN A 38 -7.40 32.39 14.22
C ASN A 38 -7.16 31.21 15.17
N PRO A 39 -7.25 29.95 14.72
CA PRO A 39 -6.93 28.78 15.54
C PRO A 39 -5.44 28.75 15.89
N PRO A 40 -5.04 28.11 17.01
CA PRO A 40 -3.63 27.85 17.29
C PRO A 40 -2.99 27.08 16.12
N LEU A 41 -1.76 27.42 15.76
CA LEU A 41 -1.06 26.81 14.62
C LEU A 41 -0.99 25.28 14.70
N VAL A 42 -0.81 24.74 15.90
CA VAL A 42 -0.80 23.29 16.15
C VAL A 42 -2.15 22.66 15.79
N VAL A 43 -3.26 23.30 16.18
CA VAL A 43 -4.62 22.85 15.88
C VAL A 43 -4.88 22.91 14.38
N LYS A 44 -4.45 23.99 13.72
CA LYS A 44 -4.55 24.16 12.27
C LYS A 44 -3.81 23.05 11.50
N ARG A 45 -2.56 22.79 11.86
CA ARG A 45 -1.74 21.72 11.26
C ARG A 45 -2.34 20.34 11.51
N PHE A 46 -2.74 20.07 12.74
CA PHE A 46 -3.34 18.79 13.08
C PHE A 46 -4.65 18.56 12.30
N MET A 47 -5.49 19.59 12.19
CA MET A 47 -6.72 19.52 11.41
C MET A 47 -6.45 19.22 9.93
N SER A 48 -5.47 19.88 9.32
CA SER A 48 -5.09 19.62 7.92
C SER A 48 -4.66 18.17 7.69
N VAL A 49 -3.90 17.59 8.63
CA VAL A 49 -3.50 16.18 8.55
C VAL A 49 -4.72 15.26 8.61
N VAL A 50 -5.65 15.53 9.52
CA VAL A 50 -6.87 14.73 9.69
C VAL A 50 -7.79 14.86 8.48
N ALA A 51 -7.96 16.06 7.94
CA ALA A 51 -8.83 16.32 6.78
C ALA A 51 -8.37 15.59 5.51
N ARG A 52 -7.07 15.38 5.34
CA ARG A 52 -6.48 14.59 4.25
C ARG A 52 -6.45 13.09 4.51
N GLY A 53 -6.83 12.65 5.72
CA GLY A 53 -6.74 11.24 6.12
C GLY A 53 -5.29 10.79 6.32
N TYR A 54 -4.48 11.64 6.97
CA TYR A 54 -3.08 11.38 7.33
C TYR A 54 -2.10 11.26 6.15
N LEU A 55 -2.50 11.76 4.98
CA LEU A 55 -1.60 11.84 3.83
C LEU A 55 -0.56 12.96 3.97
N PRO A 56 0.64 12.82 3.38
CA PRO A 56 1.68 13.85 3.41
C PRO A 56 1.32 15.14 2.65
N GLU A 57 2.01 16.25 2.96
CA GLU A 57 1.84 17.57 2.30
C GLU A 57 2.64 17.74 1.00
N TYR A 58 3.29 16.69 0.51
CA TYR A 58 4.12 16.75 -0.68
C TYR A 58 3.48 16.02 -1.86
N ALA A 59 3.77 16.46 -3.07
CA ALA A 59 3.33 15.81 -4.31
C ALA A 59 3.83 14.35 -4.37
N PRO A 60 2.96 13.38 -4.70
CA PRO A 60 1.66 13.54 -5.35
C PRO A 60 0.45 13.64 -4.39
N PHE A 61 0.65 13.62 -3.07
CA PHE A 61 -0.41 13.45 -2.07
C PHE A 61 -1.02 14.77 -1.58
N ASP A 62 -0.43 15.89 -1.94
CA ASP A 62 -0.86 17.26 -1.60
C ASP A 62 -2.31 17.57 -2.04
N THR A 63 -2.80 16.86 -3.05
CA THR A 63 -4.16 16.99 -3.60
C THR A 63 -5.05 15.78 -3.31
N TRP A 64 -4.56 14.82 -2.53
CA TRP A 64 -5.26 13.57 -2.25
C TRP A 64 -5.95 13.62 -0.88
N LYS A 65 -6.99 12.81 -0.71
CA LYS A 65 -7.71 12.66 0.57
C LYS A 65 -8.10 11.20 0.79
N ILE A 66 -7.93 10.69 2.00
CA ILE A 66 -8.55 9.42 2.43
C ILE A 66 -9.81 9.71 3.25
N ASP A 67 -10.91 9.06 2.89
CA ASP A 67 -12.19 9.13 3.59
C ASP A 67 -12.78 7.72 3.73
N GLY A 68 -12.67 7.15 4.94
CA GLY A 68 -13.02 5.76 5.20
C GLY A 68 -12.22 4.79 4.33
N GLN A 69 -12.90 4.09 3.42
CA GLN A 69 -12.30 3.10 2.50
C GLN A 69 -11.96 3.66 1.12
N LEU A 70 -12.20 4.96 0.90
CA LEU A 70 -12.01 5.62 -0.38
C LEU A 70 -10.80 6.57 -0.32
N ILE A 71 -9.96 6.48 -1.33
CA ILE A 71 -8.88 7.42 -1.61
C ILE A 71 -9.33 8.27 -2.78
N TYR A 72 -9.44 9.58 -2.55
CA TYR A 72 -9.76 10.58 -3.54
C TYR A 72 -8.46 11.11 -4.11
N THR A 73 -8.32 10.98 -5.43
CA THR A 73 -7.19 11.49 -6.20
C THR A 73 -7.70 12.46 -7.26
N PRO A 74 -6.86 13.32 -7.84
CA PRO A 74 -7.26 14.17 -8.96
C PRO A 74 -7.81 13.40 -10.16
N GLN A 75 -7.44 12.12 -10.31
CA GLN A 75 -7.86 11.26 -11.41
C GLN A 75 -9.15 10.49 -11.12
N GLY A 76 -9.62 10.46 -9.88
CA GLY A 76 -10.81 9.73 -9.49
C GLY A 76 -10.74 9.12 -8.09
N LYS A 77 -11.69 8.25 -7.79
CA LYS A 77 -11.78 7.56 -6.50
C LYS A 77 -11.20 6.15 -6.63
N ILE A 78 -10.40 5.76 -5.65
CA ILE A 78 -9.77 4.45 -5.54
C ILE A 78 -10.27 3.81 -4.24
N THR A 79 -10.74 2.58 -4.30
CA THR A 79 -11.13 1.83 -3.09
C THR A 79 -9.92 1.14 -2.47
N ALA A 80 -10.00 0.81 -1.17
CA ALA A 80 -9.00 -0.04 -0.52
C ALA A 80 -8.83 -1.39 -1.24
N THR A 81 -9.90 -1.94 -1.81
CA THR A 81 -9.89 -3.17 -2.60
C THR A 81 -9.06 -3.02 -3.88
N ASP A 82 -9.15 -1.89 -4.57
CA ASP A 82 -8.37 -1.62 -5.78
C ASP A 82 -6.86 -1.62 -5.47
N VAL A 83 -6.48 -1.07 -4.32
CA VAL A 83 -5.09 -1.05 -3.85
C VAL A 83 -4.58 -2.47 -3.58
N GLU A 84 -5.35 -3.28 -2.85
CA GLU A 84 -4.99 -4.67 -2.57
C GLU A 84 -4.94 -5.53 -3.85
N LEU A 85 -5.87 -5.32 -4.77
CA LEU A 85 -5.87 -6.00 -6.07
C LEU A 85 -4.61 -5.65 -6.87
N ALA A 86 -4.26 -4.36 -6.96
CA ALA A 86 -3.07 -3.92 -7.68
C ALA A 86 -1.78 -4.50 -7.06
N ARG A 87 -1.73 -4.61 -5.73
CA ARG A 87 -0.62 -5.25 -5.01
C ARG A 87 -0.53 -6.73 -5.35
N ALA A 88 -1.63 -7.47 -5.25
CA ALA A 88 -1.69 -8.89 -5.56
C ALA A 88 -1.29 -9.16 -7.01
N TYR A 89 -1.80 -8.37 -7.96
CA TYR A 89 -1.45 -8.46 -9.38
C TYR A 89 0.05 -8.24 -9.62
N LYS A 90 0.63 -7.18 -9.05
CA LYS A 90 2.09 -6.92 -9.17
C LYS A 90 2.93 -8.03 -8.55
N TRP A 91 2.50 -8.58 -7.42
CA TRP A 91 3.19 -9.69 -6.78
C TRP A 91 3.14 -10.96 -7.65
N GLN A 92 1.98 -11.31 -8.18
CA GLN A 92 1.82 -12.45 -9.08
C GLN A 92 2.67 -12.31 -10.34
N ALA A 93 2.69 -11.13 -10.96
CA ALA A 93 3.51 -10.88 -12.14
C ALA A 93 5.01 -11.09 -11.86
N ARG A 94 5.51 -10.60 -10.71
CA ARG A 94 6.90 -10.83 -10.28
C ARG A 94 7.20 -12.30 -10.03
N GLU A 95 6.28 -13.02 -9.40
CA GLU A 95 6.45 -14.44 -9.11
C GLU A 95 6.43 -15.29 -10.39
N LEU A 96 5.55 -14.97 -11.34
CA LEU A 96 5.52 -15.61 -12.66
C LEU A 96 6.80 -15.33 -13.45
N GLN A 97 7.29 -14.08 -13.44
CA GLN A 97 8.57 -13.73 -14.06
C GLN A 97 9.72 -14.55 -13.45
N ARG A 98 9.81 -14.60 -12.11
CA ARG A 98 10.81 -15.38 -11.39
C ARG A 98 10.77 -16.86 -11.77
N ARG A 99 9.58 -17.43 -11.90
CA ARG A 99 9.39 -18.83 -12.32
C ARG A 99 9.83 -19.05 -13.76
N PHE A 100 9.52 -18.11 -14.65
CA PHE A 100 9.93 -18.18 -16.05
C PHE A 100 11.46 -18.14 -16.19
N ASP A 101 12.10 -17.19 -15.51
CA ASP A 101 13.56 -17.04 -15.52
C ASP A 101 14.25 -18.31 -14.99
N ASN A 102 13.75 -18.84 -13.87
CA ASN A 102 14.28 -20.07 -13.26
C ASN A 102 13.94 -21.35 -14.04
N ARG A 103 12.96 -21.33 -14.96
CA ARG A 103 12.57 -22.52 -15.72
C ARG A 103 13.72 -23.06 -16.56
N SER A 104 14.47 -22.17 -17.21
CA SER A 104 15.59 -22.55 -18.07
C SER A 104 16.72 -23.19 -17.27
N THR A 105 17.03 -22.64 -16.11
CA THR A 105 18.02 -23.17 -15.16
C THR A 105 17.57 -24.52 -14.60
N ASN A 106 16.33 -24.61 -14.10
CA ASN A 106 15.79 -25.85 -13.55
C ASN A 106 15.71 -26.96 -14.60
N GLN A 107 15.37 -26.64 -15.86
CA GLN A 107 15.36 -27.64 -16.93
C GLN A 107 16.76 -28.16 -17.26
N ARG A 108 17.77 -27.27 -17.28
CA ARG A 108 19.17 -27.68 -17.49
C ARG A 108 19.68 -28.56 -16.36
N GLU A 109 19.42 -28.18 -15.11
CA GLU A 109 19.78 -28.98 -13.93
C GLU A 109 19.10 -30.36 -13.97
N LEU A 110 17.82 -30.41 -14.33
CA LEU A 110 17.07 -31.66 -14.45
C LEU A 110 17.64 -32.56 -15.55
N LEU A 111 17.99 -32.01 -16.71
CA LEU A 111 18.62 -32.77 -17.80
C LEU A 111 19.99 -33.32 -17.40
N GLN A 112 20.83 -32.50 -16.78
CA GLN A 112 22.14 -32.93 -16.25
C GLN A 112 21.99 -34.06 -15.21
N SER A 113 20.96 -33.97 -14.37
CA SER A 113 20.66 -35.02 -13.38
C SER A 113 20.26 -36.33 -14.05
N ILE A 114 19.43 -36.28 -15.10
CA ILE A 114 19.03 -37.44 -15.88
C ILE A 114 20.24 -38.07 -16.59
N GLU A 115 21.09 -37.27 -17.23
CA GLU A 115 22.31 -37.76 -17.89
C GLU A 115 23.24 -38.48 -16.91
N ARG A 116 23.42 -37.94 -15.71
CA ARG A 116 24.21 -38.57 -14.65
C ARG A 116 23.64 -39.94 -14.24
N ILE A 117 22.33 -40.02 -14.02
CA ILE A 117 21.66 -41.27 -13.65
C ILE A 117 21.81 -42.33 -14.76
N LEU A 118 21.63 -41.93 -16.02
CA LEU A 118 21.81 -42.84 -17.16
C LEU A 118 23.24 -43.39 -17.21
N HIS A 119 24.23 -42.53 -17.04
CA HIS A 119 25.63 -42.93 -17.04
C HIS A 119 25.97 -43.88 -15.86
N GLU A 120 25.45 -43.60 -14.66
CA GLU A 120 25.60 -44.48 -13.50
C GLU A 120 24.93 -45.86 -13.72
N SER A 121 23.75 -45.89 -14.34
CA SER A 121 23.06 -47.12 -14.72
C SER A 121 23.84 -47.95 -15.74
N GLU A 122 24.46 -47.30 -16.71
CA GLU A 122 25.28 -47.95 -17.74
C GLU A 122 26.56 -48.53 -17.15
N ASN A 123 27.19 -47.81 -16.21
CA ASN A 123 28.32 -48.31 -15.41
C ASN A 123 27.93 -49.48 -14.50
N LEU A 124 26.73 -49.49 -13.93
CA LEU A 124 26.22 -50.63 -13.17
C LEU A 124 26.00 -51.85 -14.08
N LYS A 125 25.41 -51.66 -15.27
CA LYS A 125 25.23 -52.72 -16.26
C LYS A 125 26.57 -53.36 -16.67
N SER A 126 27.60 -52.56 -16.95
CA SER A 126 28.91 -53.08 -17.34
C SER A 126 29.58 -53.87 -16.21
N ARG A 127 29.44 -53.42 -14.96
CA ARG A 127 29.94 -54.15 -13.78
C ARG A 127 29.22 -55.48 -13.58
N VAL A 128 27.89 -55.52 -13.74
CA VAL A 128 27.12 -56.77 -13.65
C VAL A 128 27.52 -57.74 -14.77
N LYS A 129 27.73 -57.23 -15.99
CA LYS A 129 28.18 -58.05 -17.14
C LYS A 129 29.57 -58.68 -16.97
N ASN A 130 30.42 -58.11 -16.12
CA ASN A 130 31.76 -58.63 -15.82
C ASN A 130 31.78 -59.60 -14.62
N VAL A 131 30.65 -59.77 -13.92
CA VAL A 131 30.51 -60.64 -12.74
C VAL A 131 29.74 -61.94 -13.06
N VAL A 132 29.03 -61.97 -14.18
CA VAL A 132 28.38 -63.17 -14.75
C VAL A 132 29.24 -63.72 -15.88
#